data_AF-A0A139D2Q4-F1
#
_entry.id   AF-A0A139D2Q4-F1
#
_cell.length_a   1.000
_cell.length_b   1.000
_cell.length_c   1.000
_cell.angle_alpha   90.00
_cell.angle_beta   90.00
_cell.angle_gamma   90.00
#
_symmetry.space_group_name_H-M   'P 1'
#
loop_
_entity.id
_entity.type
_entity.pdbx_description
1 polymer ?
#
loop_
_entity_poly.entity_id
_entity_poly.type
_entity_poly.pdbx_seq_one_letter_code
_entity_poly.pdbx_strand_id
1 'polypeptide(L)'
;MIFTSREKEVLKSLYQAGEPVTMSYIAKTVGVSARTVKKDIKNIKEQIDESKVEVKTKRGMGVWLEINDNQYLKSTILDTRDVINPVSPSDRQYWIIKQLLNLEEMTSIEELASELFVSKSTVVKDLIEV
;
A
#
# COMPACT_ATOMS: atom_id res chain seq x y z
N MET A 1 10.42 2.86 -10.13
CA MET A 1 9.92 3.87 -9.16
C MET A 1 9.42 3.11 -7.96
N ILE A 2 9.85 3.45 -6.74
CA ILE A 2 9.46 2.71 -5.53
C ILE A 2 9.13 3.73 -4.44
N PHE A 3 7.84 3.93 -4.18
CA PHE A 3 7.38 4.69 -3.02
C PHE A 3 7.55 3.84 -1.76
N THR A 4 7.98 4.48 -0.68
CA THR A 4 7.99 3.85 0.64
C THR A 4 6.57 3.53 1.11
N SER A 5 6.43 2.61 2.06
CA SER A 5 5.11 2.28 2.65
C SER A 5 4.40 3.51 3.21
N ARG A 6 5.16 4.47 3.78
CA ARG A 6 4.60 5.72 4.30
C ARG A 6 4.15 6.68 3.21
N GLU A 7 4.92 6.81 2.13
CA GLU A 7 4.52 7.65 0.99
C GLU A 7 3.24 7.10 0.32
N LYS A 8 3.10 5.77 0.26
CA LYS A 8 1.85 5.11 -0.19
C LYS A 8 0.68 5.38 0.75
N GLU A 9 0.89 5.31 2.06
CA GLU A 9 -0.13 5.67 3.07
C GLU A 9 -0.58 7.13 2.90
N VAL A 10 0.37 8.06 2.67
CA VAL A 10 0.05 9.48 2.38
C VAL A 10 -0.77 9.62 1.12
N LEU A 11 -0.37 8.99 0.00
CA LEU A 11 -1.13 9.01 -1.25
C LEU A 11 -2.52 8.41 -1.09
N LYS A 12 -2.65 7.30 -0.34
CA LYS A 12 -3.92 6.65 -0.04
C LYS A 12 -4.83 7.55 0.80
N SER A 13 -4.29 8.23 1.81
CA SER A 13 -5.04 9.19 2.61
C SER A 13 -5.59 10.35 1.77
N LEU A 14 -4.78 10.87 0.84
CA LEU A 14 -5.22 11.92 -0.09
C LEU A 14 -6.30 11.41 -1.07
N TYR A 15 -6.11 10.21 -1.61
CA TYR A 15 -7.07 9.58 -2.51
C TYR A 15 -8.43 9.32 -1.84
N GLN A 16 -8.42 8.83 -0.60
CA GLN A 16 -9.64 8.58 0.18
C GLN A 16 -10.35 9.86 0.62
N ALA A 17 -9.60 10.93 0.91
CA ALA A 17 -10.20 12.20 1.27
C ALA A 17 -11.02 12.79 0.12
N GLY A 18 -10.53 12.70 -1.13
CA GLY A 18 -11.22 13.24 -2.31
C GLY A 18 -11.33 14.77 -2.34
N GLU A 19 -10.88 15.46 -1.29
CA GLU A 19 -10.92 16.91 -1.12
C GLU A 19 -9.61 17.43 -0.50
N PRO A 20 -9.33 18.75 -0.58
CA PRO A 20 -8.15 19.35 0.04
C PRO A 20 -8.08 19.13 1.55
N VAL A 21 -6.99 18.52 2.02
CA VAL A 21 -6.74 18.26 3.44
C VAL A 21 -5.47 18.97 3.93
N THR A 22 -5.40 19.22 5.24
CA THR A 22 -4.21 19.84 5.84
C THR A 22 -3.09 18.81 6.04
N MET A 23 -1.84 19.29 6.07
CA MET A 23 -0.69 18.44 6.44
C MET A 23 -0.86 17.83 7.83
N SER A 24 -1.50 18.55 8.76
CA SER A 24 -1.78 18.08 10.11
C SER A 24 -2.79 16.94 10.14
N TYR A 25 -3.79 16.97 9.24
CA TYR A 25 -4.73 15.86 9.08
C TYR A 25 -4.00 14.60 8.62
N ILE A 26 -3.21 14.68 7.54
CA ILE A 26 -2.42 13.55 7.03
C ILE A 26 -1.45 13.03 8.11
N ALA A 27 -0.81 13.94 8.84
CA ALA A 27 0.11 13.61 9.92
C ALA A 27 -0.57 12.78 11.03
N LYS A 28 -1.80 13.15 11.40
CA LYS A 28 -2.61 12.40 12.36
C LYS A 28 -3.03 11.04 11.80
N THR A 29 -3.43 10.96 10.53
CA THR A 29 -3.85 9.72 9.87
C THR A 29 -2.70 8.71 9.76
N VAL A 30 -1.50 9.18 9.40
CA VAL A 30 -0.32 8.33 9.16
C VAL A 30 0.54 8.15 10.43
N GLY A 31 0.23 8.86 11.52
CA GLY A 31 0.92 8.71 12.81
C GLY A 31 2.33 9.31 12.86
N VAL A 32 2.57 10.41 12.15
CA VAL A 32 3.89 11.08 12.06
C VAL A 32 3.79 12.59 12.26
N SER A 33 4.93 13.29 12.30
CA SER A 33 4.92 14.75 12.38
C SER A 33 4.52 15.41 11.05
N ALA A 34 3.93 16.60 11.09
CA ALA A 34 3.66 17.40 9.87
C ALA A 34 4.94 17.72 9.07
N ARG A 35 6.10 17.80 9.74
CA ARG A 35 7.41 17.96 9.07
C ARG A 35 7.75 16.72 8.23
N THR A 36 7.46 15.52 8.74
CA THR A 36 7.66 14.25 8.04
C THR A 36 6.73 14.17 6.83
N VAL A 37 5.44 14.47 6.99
CA VAL A 37 4.48 14.50 5.86
C VAL A 37 4.93 15.47 4.78
N LYS A 38 5.42 16.67 5.15
CA LYS A 38 5.92 17.64 4.16
C LYS A 38 7.11 17.10 3.35
N LYS A 39 7.99 16.32 3.99
CA LYS A 39 9.09 15.64 3.31
C LYS A 39 8.56 14.53 2.38
N ASP A 40 7.63 13.71 2.85
CA ASP A 40 7.03 12.64 2.05
C ASP A 40 6.30 13.20 0.83
N ILE A 41 5.49 14.26 0.98
CA ILE A 41 4.82 14.96 -0.13
C ILE A 41 5.83 15.50 -1.15
N LYS A 42 6.96 16.04 -0.69
CA LYS A 42 8.02 16.50 -1.59
C LYS A 42 8.60 15.33 -2.39
N ASN A 43 8.97 14.24 -1.72
CA ASN A 43 9.49 13.05 -2.38
C ASN A 43 8.47 12.44 -3.37
N ILE A 44 7.19 12.43 -3.00
CA ILE A 44 6.11 11.92 -3.84
C ILE A 44 6.04 12.74 -5.13
N LYS A 45 6.05 14.07 -5.04
CA LYS A 45 6.04 14.96 -6.22
C LYS A 45 7.24 14.72 -7.13
N GLU A 46 8.42 14.50 -6.57
CA GLU A 46 9.64 14.24 -7.35
C GLU A 46 9.61 12.90 -8.08
N GLN A 47 8.76 11.97 -7.65
CA GLN A 47 8.69 10.63 -8.21
C GLN A 47 7.46 10.41 -9.07
N ILE A 48 6.28 10.91 -8.69
CA ILE A 48 5.01 10.60 -9.34
C ILE A 48 4.98 11.09 -10.80
N ASP A 49 4.36 10.31 -11.68
CA ASP A 49 4.12 10.73 -13.05
C ASP A 49 3.01 11.81 -13.08
N GLU A 50 3.43 13.08 -13.10
CA GLU A 50 2.54 14.24 -13.08
C GLU A 50 1.58 14.29 -14.29
N SER A 51 1.88 13.60 -15.39
CA SER A 51 0.95 13.49 -16.52
C SER A 51 -0.31 12.67 -16.16
N LYS A 52 -0.18 11.77 -15.18
CA LYS A 52 -1.23 10.85 -14.74
C LYS A 52 -1.87 11.27 -13.43
N VAL A 53 -1.06 11.68 -12.46
CA VAL A 53 -1.51 12.13 -11.14
C VAL A 53 -0.61 13.24 -10.63
N GLU A 54 -1.20 14.36 -10.23
CA GLU A 54 -0.48 15.49 -9.67
C GLU A 54 -0.84 15.73 -8.20
N VAL A 55 0.17 15.91 -7.35
CA VAL A 55 -0.04 16.31 -5.95
C VAL A 55 -0.03 17.83 -5.86
N LYS A 56 -1.20 18.44 -5.70
CA LYS A 56 -1.35 19.89 -5.57
C LYS A 56 -1.26 20.34 -4.12
N THR A 57 -0.70 21.53 -3.93
CA THR A 57 -0.55 22.15 -2.61
C THR A 57 -0.82 23.64 -2.71
N LYS A 58 -1.77 24.17 -1.92
CA LYS A 58 -2.06 25.60 -1.87
C LYS A 58 -2.25 26.09 -0.44
N ARG A 59 -1.59 27.19 -0.09
CA ARG A 59 -1.69 27.81 1.23
C ARG A 59 -3.15 28.20 1.53
N GLY A 60 -3.64 27.84 2.71
CA GLY A 60 -5.03 28.07 3.13
C GLY A 60 -6.05 27.06 2.60
N MET A 61 -5.68 26.25 1.59
CA MET A 61 -6.55 25.23 1.00
C MET A 61 -6.12 23.81 1.37
N GLY A 62 -4.81 23.57 1.50
CA GLY A 62 -4.27 22.26 1.87
C GLY A 62 -3.58 21.54 0.72
N VAL A 63 -3.71 20.22 0.71
CA VAL A 63 -3.08 19.28 -0.22
C VAL A 63 -4.14 18.34 -0.77
N TRP A 64 -4.11 18.08 -2.08
CA TRP A 64 -5.03 17.15 -2.74
C TRP A 64 -4.36 16.50 -3.96
N LEU A 65 -5.05 15.54 -4.56
CA LEU A 65 -4.65 14.91 -5.82
C LEU A 65 -5.51 15.43 -6.96
N GLU A 66 -4.89 15.76 -8.08
CA GLU A 66 -5.54 15.85 -9.38
C GLU A 66 -5.23 14.56 -10.14
N ILE A 67 -6.28 13.82 -10.52
CA ILE A 67 -6.17 12.45 -11.02
C ILE A 67 -6.66 12.43 -12.47
N ASN A 68 -5.73 12.26 -13.41
CA ASN A 68 -6.05 12.06 -14.82
C ASN A 68 -6.18 10.56 -15.15
N ASP A 69 -5.37 9.72 -14.49
CA ASP A 69 -5.41 8.26 -14.63
C ASP A 69 -5.57 7.60 -13.25
N ASN A 70 -6.81 7.21 -12.96
CA ASN A 70 -7.15 6.53 -11.71
C ASN A 70 -6.53 5.13 -11.60
N GLN A 71 -6.28 4.44 -12.73
CA GLN A 71 -5.67 3.12 -12.71
C GLN A 71 -4.21 3.20 -12.32
N TYR A 72 -3.48 4.20 -12.82
CA TYR A 72 -2.11 4.47 -12.40
C TYR A 72 -1.99 4.79 -10.92
N LEU A 73 -2.87 5.66 -10.39
CA LEU A 73 -2.90 5.94 -8.97
C LEU A 73 -3.16 4.65 -8.20
N LYS A 74 -4.22 3.92 -8.57
CA LYS A 74 -4.55 2.62 -7.99
C LYS A 74 -3.38 1.66 -8.01
N SER A 75 -2.65 1.45 -9.10
CA SER A 75 -1.47 0.58 -9.08
C SER A 75 -0.33 1.11 -8.19
N THR A 76 -0.30 2.42 -7.94
CA THR A 76 0.72 3.07 -7.09
C THR A 76 0.40 2.97 -5.59
N ILE A 77 -0.88 3.14 -5.20
CA ILE A 77 -1.37 3.05 -3.81
C ILE A 77 -1.86 1.65 -3.43
N LEU A 78 -2.50 0.98 -4.37
CA LEU A 78 -2.84 -0.44 -4.35
C LEU A 78 -1.70 -1.22 -5.00
N ASP A 79 -0.49 -1.09 -4.45
CA ASP A 79 0.11 -2.35 -4.05
C ASP A 79 -0.89 -3.00 -3.06
N THR A 80 -1.95 -3.61 -3.62
CA THR A 80 -2.46 -4.88 -3.15
C THR A 80 -1.22 -5.62 -2.71
N ARG A 81 -1.22 -6.20 -1.53
CA ARG A 81 -0.09 -6.99 -1.07
C ARG A 81 0.11 -8.21 -1.99
N ASP A 82 0.48 -8.03 -3.25
CA ASP A 82 1.42 -8.88 -3.92
C ASP A 82 2.71 -8.60 -3.17
N VAL A 83 2.79 -9.25 -2.01
CA VAL A 83 4.05 -9.36 -1.33
C VAL A 83 4.87 -10.19 -2.30
N ILE A 84 5.68 -9.50 -3.10
CA ILE A 84 6.52 -10.10 -4.15
C ILE A 84 7.44 -11.16 -3.51
N ASN A 85 7.62 -11.09 -2.19
CA ASN A 85 8.19 -12.13 -1.36
C ASN A 85 7.61 -12.07 0.08
N PRO A 86 6.60 -12.89 0.43
CA PRO A 86 5.97 -12.84 1.75
C PRO A 86 6.89 -13.36 2.85
N VAL A 87 7.68 -12.47 3.46
CA VAL A 87 8.67 -12.84 4.49
C VAL A 87 8.10 -12.79 5.90
N SER A 88 7.26 -11.81 6.21
CA SER A 88 6.66 -11.68 7.55
C SER A 88 5.43 -12.61 7.71
N PRO A 89 5.06 -13.00 8.95
CA PRO A 89 3.85 -13.79 9.17
C PRO A 89 2.58 -13.15 8.61
N SER A 90 2.38 -11.85 8.85
CA SER A 90 1.22 -11.11 8.37
C SER A 90 1.14 -11.04 6.83
N ASP A 91 2.31 -10.97 6.19
CA ASP A 91 2.42 -11.00 4.73
C ASP A 91 2.11 -12.38 4.16
N ARG A 92 2.65 -13.45 4.77
CA ARG A 92 2.33 -14.83 4.38
C ARG A 92 0.85 -15.14 4.56
N GLN A 93 0.27 -14.77 5.69
CA GLN A 93 -1.17 -14.95 5.96
C GLN A 93 -2.01 -14.31 4.86
N TYR A 94 -1.72 -13.06 4.52
CA TYR A 94 -2.45 -12.38 3.46
C TYR A 94 -2.28 -13.06 2.10
N TRP A 95 -1.04 -13.44 1.77
CA TRP A 95 -0.75 -14.14 0.53
C TRP A 95 -1.52 -15.46 0.47
N ILE A 96 -1.55 -16.23 1.55
CA ILE A 96 -2.32 -17.49 1.67
C ILE A 96 -3.81 -17.22 1.45
N ILE A 97 -4.41 -16.24 2.13
CA ILE A 97 -5.82 -15.86 1.92
C ILE A 97 -6.08 -15.53 0.45
N LYS A 98 -5.21 -14.71 -0.15
CA LYS A 98 -5.34 -14.29 -1.55
C LYS A 98 -5.25 -15.50 -2.49
N GLN A 99 -4.34 -16.44 -2.24
CA GLN A 99 -4.28 -17.67 -3.03
C GLN A 99 -5.56 -18.48 -2.89
N LEU A 100 -6.00 -18.75 -1.66
CA LEU A 100 -7.20 -19.55 -1.39
C LEU A 100 -8.46 -18.95 -2.00
N LEU A 101 -8.58 -17.62 -2.03
CA LEU A 101 -9.72 -16.93 -2.66
C LEU A 101 -9.74 -17.06 -4.20
N ASN A 102 -8.60 -17.29 -4.84
CA ASN A 102 -8.46 -17.37 -6.29
C ASN A 102 -8.31 -18.82 -6.80
N LEU A 103 -8.42 -19.82 -5.92
CA LEU A 103 -8.31 -21.22 -6.31
C LEU A 103 -9.56 -21.70 -7.06
N GLU A 104 -9.34 -22.29 -8.23
CA GLU A 104 -10.36 -23.05 -8.96
C GLU A 104 -10.37 -24.54 -8.55
N GLU A 105 -9.27 -25.01 -7.95
CA GLU A 105 -9.06 -26.40 -7.50
C GLU A 105 -8.44 -26.46 -6.09
N MET A 106 -8.49 -27.63 -5.44
CA MET A 106 -7.88 -27.80 -4.11
C MET A 106 -6.35 -27.66 -4.19
N THR A 107 -5.74 -26.97 -3.21
CA THR A 107 -4.29 -26.92 -3.02
C THR A 107 -3.86 -27.72 -1.78
N SER A 108 -2.58 -28.09 -1.71
CA SER A 108 -1.98 -28.75 -0.55
C SER A 108 -1.13 -27.79 0.31
N ILE A 109 -0.93 -28.15 1.58
CA ILE A 109 -0.02 -27.41 2.47
C ILE A 109 1.42 -27.46 1.94
N GLU A 110 1.79 -28.58 1.31
CA GLU A 110 3.05 -28.80 0.62
C GLU A 110 3.31 -27.75 -0.46
N GLU A 111 2.33 -27.49 -1.33
CA GLU A 111 2.41 -26.50 -2.41
C GLU A 111 2.58 -25.10 -1.85
N LEU A 112 1.73 -24.70 -0.91
CA LEU A 112 1.82 -23.39 -0.25
C LEU A 112 3.17 -23.18 0.43
N ALA A 113 3.72 -24.21 1.08
CA ALA A 113 5.02 -24.15 1.74
C ALA A 113 6.17 -23.99 0.73
N SER A 114 6.08 -24.69 -0.41
CA SER A 114 7.05 -24.59 -1.50
C SER A 114 7.06 -23.19 -2.12
N GLU A 115 5.88 -22.61 -2.39
CA GLU A 115 5.77 -21.27 -2.99
C GLU A 115 6.23 -20.16 -2.04
N LEU A 116 5.97 -20.32 -0.74
CA LEU A 116 6.40 -19.37 0.30
C LEU A 116 7.85 -19.57 0.75
N PHE A 117 8.54 -20.63 0.30
CA PHE A 117 9.87 -21.02 0.76
C PHE A 117 9.96 -21.17 2.30
N VAL A 118 8.92 -21.73 2.92
CA VAL A 118 8.87 -21.99 4.36
C VAL A 118 8.56 -23.46 4.66
N SER A 119 8.60 -23.84 5.93
CA SER A 119 8.22 -25.20 6.34
C SER A 119 6.70 -25.39 6.37
N LYS A 120 6.22 -26.63 6.20
CA LYS A 120 4.79 -26.97 6.33
C LYS A 120 4.20 -26.51 7.67
N SER A 121 4.96 -26.64 8.76
CA SER A 121 4.52 -26.20 10.09
C SER A 121 4.38 -24.69 10.20
N THR A 122 5.17 -23.91 9.43
CA THR A 122 5.01 -22.46 9.32
C THR A 122 3.69 -22.11 8.64
N VAL A 123 3.35 -22.77 7.53
CA VAL A 123 2.08 -22.56 6.83
C VAL A 123 0.89 -22.93 7.71
N VAL A 124 0.95 -24.09 8.39
CA VAL A 124 -0.11 -24.51 9.34
C VAL A 124 -0.29 -23.47 10.44
N LYS A 125 0.79 -22.97 11.02
CA LYS A 125 0.73 -21.93 12.05
C LYS A 125 0.09 -20.65 11.50
N ASP A 126 0.52 -20.21 10.32
CA ASP A 126 -0.01 -18.99 9.71
C ASP A 126 -1.50 -19.14 9.43
N LEU A 127 -1.97 -20.31 8.96
CA LEU A 127 -3.39 -20.63 8.70
C LEU A 127 -4.26 -20.67 9.96
N ILE A 128 -3.74 -21.09 11.13
CA ILE A 128 -4.50 -21.11 12.40
C ILE A 128 -4.81 -19.69 12.90
N GLU A 129 -3.94 -18.74 12.56
CA GLU A 129 -4.00 -17.35 13.01
C GLU A 129 -4.85 -16.46 12.08
N VAL A 130 -5.51 -17.05 11.08
CA VAL A 130 -6.43 -16.36 10.14
C VAL A 130 -7.87 -16.82 10.36
#